data_AF-A0A4Y3G432-F1
#
_entry.id   AF-A0A4Y3G432-F1
#
_cell.length_a   1.000
_cell.length_b   1.000
_cell.length_c   1.000
_cell.angle_alpha   90.00
_cell.angle_beta   90.00
_cell.angle_gamma   90.00
#
_symmetry.space_group_name_H-M   'P 1'
#
loop_
_entity.id
_entity.type
_entity.pdbx_description
1 polymer ?
#
loop_
_entity_poly.entity_id
_entity_poly.type
_entity_poly.pdbx_seq_one_letter_code
_entity_poly.pdbx_strand_id
1 'polypeptide(L)'
;MSFPELIKTSTPWLVYSSLIFVALTFIAFLARWGFRFRLVGISSFILLLAFSSWAFDVSYTRTVVVKGAIRVPIVFDNGKDLVVAQAPQDISSSAIQPTLEQVAANIRSSGRGGLSVQVRLRQLRHLEEDVSEPIIIGEMERVFR
;
A
#
# COMPACT_ATOMS: atom_id res chain seq x y z
N MET A 1 -2.18 -4.43 11.85
CA MET A 1 -2.53 -5.21 10.64
C MET A 1 -2.55 -4.25 9.46
N SER A 2 -1.81 -4.53 8.41
CA SER A 2 -1.82 -3.73 7.19
C SER A 2 -3.12 -3.98 6.39
N PHE A 3 -3.51 -3.06 5.50
CA PHE A 3 -4.71 -3.25 4.67
C PHE A 3 -4.65 -4.55 3.83
N PRO A 4 -3.52 -4.91 3.19
CA PRO A 4 -3.42 -6.17 2.46
C PRO A 4 -3.57 -7.40 3.36
N GLU A 5 -3.03 -7.34 4.58
CA GLU A 5 -3.24 -8.41 5.56
C GLU A 5 -4.72 -8.54 5.91
N LEU A 6 -5.41 -7.41 6.15
CA LEU A 6 -6.84 -7.41 6.47
C LEU A 6 -7.66 -8.10 5.39
N ILE A 7 -7.46 -7.69 4.13
CA ILE A 7 -8.16 -8.28 2.98
C ILE A 7 -7.84 -9.78 2.87
N LYS A 8 -6.56 -10.17 2.99
CA LYS A 8 -6.14 -11.57 2.89
C LYS A 8 -6.74 -12.45 3.98
N THR A 9 -6.81 -11.95 5.22
CA THR A 9 -7.36 -12.70 6.35
C THR A 9 -8.89 -12.74 6.32
N SER A 10 -9.56 -11.66 5.91
CA SER A 10 -11.03 -11.57 5.93
C SER A 10 -11.71 -12.22 4.73
N THR A 11 -11.08 -12.23 3.55
CA THR A 11 -11.69 -12.74 2.30
C THR A 11 -12.21 -14.19 2.42
N PRO A 12 -11.45 -15.16 2.98
CA PRO A 12 -11.96 -16.53 3.13
C PRO A 12 -13.23 -16.62 3.99
N TRP A 13 -13.28 -15.87 5.09
CA TRP A 13 -14.46 -15.83 5.97
C TRP A 13 -15.69 -15.23 5.27
N LEU A 14 -15.49 -14.21 4.45
CA LEU A 14 -16.56 -13.63 3.64
C LEU A 14 -17.07 -14.62 2.60
N VAL A 15 -16.18 -15.38 1.95
CA VAL A 15 -16.56 -16.42 0.99
C VAL A 15 -17.37 -17.53 1.66
N TYR A 16 -16.90 -18.07 2.79
CA TYR A 16 -17.63 -19.10 3.53
C TYR A 16 -18.99 -18.60 4.02
N SER A 17 -19.02 -17.39 4.59
CA SER A 17 -20.28 -16.76 5.02
C SER A 17 -21.23 -16.56 3.86
N SER A 18 -20.73 -16.11 2.71
CA SER A 18 -21.54 -15.95 1.50
C SER A 18 -22.17 -17.26 1.07
N LEU A 19 -21.41 -18.35 1.01
CA LEU A 19 -21.93 -19.67 0.62
C LEU A 19 -23.01 -20.15 1.60
N ILE A 20 -22.77 -20.02 2.90
CA ILE A 20 -23.73 -20.39 3.95
C ILE A 20 -25.03 -19.58 3.81
N PHE A 21 -24.94 -18.25 3.68
CA PHE A 21 -26.13 -17.40 3.60
C PHE A 21 -26.87 -17.55 2.27
N VAL A 22 -26.19 -17.82 1.15
CA VAL A 22 -26.84 -18.16 -0.11
C VAL A 22 -27.63 -19.46 0.03
N ALA A 23 -27.02 -20.53 0.56
CA ALA A 23 -27.70 -21.79 0.80
C ALA A 23 -28.90 -21.65 1.75
N LEU A 24 -28.72 -20.90 2.84
CA LEU A 24 -29.80 -20.61 3.79
C LEU A 24 -30.94 -19.80 3.15
N THR A 25 -30.60 -18.88 2.25
CA THR A 25 -31.60 -18.11 1.49
C THR A 25 -32.44 -19.06 0.63
N PHE A 26 -31.82 -19.98 -0.12
CA PHE A 26 -32.55 -20.98 -0.91
C PHE A 26 -33.47 -21.84 -0.03
N ILE A 27 -32.97 -22.34 1.11
CA ILE A 27 -33.76 -23.13 2.06
C ILE A 27 -34.95 -22.32 2.59
N ALA A 28 -34.75 -21.04 2.95
CA ALA A 28 -35.80 -20.17 3.47
C ALA A 28 -36.92 -19.92 2.44
N PHE A 29 -36.58 -19.85 1.15
CA PHE A 29 -37.57 -19.76 0.08
C PHE A 29 -38.37 -21.05 -0.08
N LEU A 30 -37.70 -22.22 -0.06
CA LEU A 30 -38.33 -23.54 -0.14
C LEU A 30 -39.27 -23.78 1.07
N ALA A 31 -38.81 -23.47 2.27
CA ALA A 31 -39.56 -23.61 3.52
C ALA A 31 -40.54 -22.46 3.79
N ARG A 32 -40.62 -21.46 2.88
CA ARG A 32 -41.51 -20.30 2.96
C ARG A 32 -41.41 -19.49 4.27
N TRP A 33 -40.20 -19.32 4.78
CA TRP A 33 -39.97 -18.52 6.00
C TRP A 33 -40.32 -17.05 5.79
N GLY A 34 -40.89 -16.41 6.81
CA GLY A 34 -41.28 -14.99 6.75
C GLY A 34 -40.11 -14.02 6.55
N PHE A 35 -38.89 -14.40 6.95
CA PHE A 35 -37.70 -13.56 6.85
C PHE A 35 -36.84 -13.82 5.60
N ARG A 36 -37.31 -14.65 4.65
CA ARG A 36 -36.56 -15.00 3.42
C ARG A 36 -36.07 -13.79 2.62
N PHE A 37 -36.83 -12.71 2.58
CA PHE A 37 -36.43 -11.48 1.88
C PHE A 37 -35.31 -10.71 2.59
N ARG A 38 -35.22 -10.82 3.93
CA ARG A 38 -34.10 -10.26 4.70
C ARG A 38 -32.81 -11.03 4.39
N LEU A 39 -32.91 -12.35 4.22
CA LEU A 39 -31.78 -13.19 3.84
C LEU A 39 -31.21 -12.84 2.46
N VAL A 40 -32.07 -12.46 1.49
CA VAL A 40 -31.59 -11.95 0.19
C VAL A 40 -30.62 -10.79 0.40
N GLY A 41 -31.02 -9.77 1.16
CA GLY A 41 -30.15 -8.63 1.47
C GLY A 41 -28.83 -9.02 2.12
N ILE A 42 -28.87 -9.91 3.13
CA ILE A 42 -27.67 -10.41 3.81
C ILE A 42 -26.76 -11.17 2.84
N SER A 43 -27.31 -12.10 2.06
CA SER A 43 -26.55 -12.90 1.10
C SER A 43 -25.93 -12.05 -0.01
N SER A 44 -26.68 -11.10 -0.57
CA SER A 44 -26.20 -10.19 -1.62
C SER A 44 -25.10 -9.27 -1.10
N PHE A 45 -25.26 -8.73 0.13
CA PHE A 45 -24.27 -7.87 0.74
C PHE A 45 -22.96 -8.61 1.04
N ILE A 46 -23.02 -9.80 1.65
CA ILE A 46 -21.82 -10.58 1.97
C ILE A 46 -21.13 -11.05 0.68
N LEU A 47 -21.89 -11.45 -0.33
CA LEU A 47 -21.34 -11.83 -1.64
C LEU A 47 -20.61 -10.65 -2.31
N LEU A 48 -21.23 -9.47 -2.32
CA LEU A 48 -20.62 -8.25 -2.84
C LEU A 48 -19.34 -7.91 -2.08
N LEU A 49 -19.34 -8.03 -0.75
CA LEU A 49 -18.17 -7.75 0.09
C LEU A 49 -17.04 -8.75 -0.18
N ALA A 50 -17.35 -10.04 -0.37
CA ALA A 50 -16.39 -11.06 -0.75
C ALA A 50 -15.77 -10.76 -2.12
N PHE A 51 -16.60 -10.43 -3.12
CA PHE A 51 -16.14 -10.12 -4.47
C PHE A 51 -15.29 -8.84 -4.51
N SER A 52 -15.71 -7.80 -3.78
CA SER A 52 -14.96 -6.55 -3.66
C SER A 52 -13.61 -6.78 -2.98
N SER A 53 -13.56 -7.57 -1.91
CA SER A 53 -12.30 -7.90 -1.21
C SER A 53 -11.34 -8.63 -2.12
N TRP A 54 -11.83 -9.61 -2.90
CA TRP A 54 -11.02 -10.29 -3.89
C TRP A 54 -10.52 -9.34 -5.00
N ALA A 55 -11.39 -8.48 -5.52
CA ALA A 55 -10.99 -7.49 -6.52
C ALA A 55 -9.91 -6.52 -6.00
N PHE A 56 -9.99 -6.11 -4.73
CA PHE A 56 -8.95 -5.32 -4.08
C PHE A 56 -7.64 -6.09 -3.92
N ASP A 57 -7.66 -7.37 -3.55
CA ASP A 57 -6.44 -8.19 -3.44
C ASP A 57 -5.71 -8.29 -4.79
N VAL A 58 -6.46 -8.45 -5.89
CA VAL A 58 -5.92 -8.50 -7.25
C VAL A 58 -5.41 -7.12 -7.71
N SER A 59 -6.14 -6.04 -7.39
CA SER A 59 -5.81 -4.70 -7.86
C SER A 59 -4.70 -4.02 -7.04
N TYR A 60 -4.52 -4.41 -5.77
CA TYR A 60 -3.61 -3.72 -4.87
C TYR A 60 -2.15 -4.03 -5.18
N THR A 61 -1.42 -3.03 -5.68
CA THR A 61 0.03 -3.13 -5.84
C THR A 61 0.73 -3.06 -4.49
N ARG A 62 1.35 -4.16 -4.08
CA ARG A 62 2.13 -4.22 -2.84
C ARG A 62 3.35 -3.30 -2.91
N THR A 63 3.59 -2.54 -1.85
CA THR A 63 4.84 -1.80 -1.69
C THR A 63 6.01 -2.78 -1.62
N VAL A 64 7.04 -2.52 -2.42
CA VAL A 64 8.29 -3.27 -2.39
C VAL A 64 8.98 -3.03 -1.06
N VAL A 65 9.40 -4.11 -0.40
CA VAL A 65 10.17 -4.08 0.84
C VAL A 65 11.58 -4.56 0.51
N VAL A 66 12.56 -3.69 0.72
CA VAL A 66 13.97 -4.02 0.49
C VAL A 66 14.62 -4.34 1.84
N LYS A 67 15.34 -5.47 1.92
CA LYS A 67 15.98 -5.90 3.16
C LYS A 67 17.04 -4.86 3.59
N GLY A 68 16.98 -4.41 4.83
CA GLY A 68 17.91 -3.41 5.37
C GLY A 68 17.52 -1.95 5.06
N ALA A 69 16.44 -1.72 4.31
CA ALA A 69 15.89 -0.39 4.13
C ALA A 69 15.16 0.08 5.39
N ILE A 70 15.27 1.38 5.69
CA ILE A 70 14.47 2.02 6.72
C ILE A 70 13.34 2.84 6.08
N ARG A 71 12.27 3.09 6.83
CA ARG A 71 11.16 3.90 6.37
C ARG A 71 11.51 5.37 6.52
N VAL A 72 11.52 6.11 5.41
CA VAL A 72 11.81 7.55 5.38
C VAL A 72 10.64 8.32 4.76
N PRO A 73 10.28 9.50 5.29
CA PRO A 73 9.27 10.36 4.68
C PRO A 73 9.80 11.00 3.39
N ILE A 74 8.94 11.08 2.37
CA ILE A 74 9.17 11.92 1.19
C ILE A 74 8.83 13.35 1.59
N VAL A 75 9.79 14.25 1.43
CA VAL A 75 9.69 15.67 1.83
C VAL A 75 9.57 16.60 0.63
N PHE A 76 9.90 16.11 -0.56
CA PHE A 76 9.70 16.83 -1.80
C PHE A 76 9.46 15.84 -2.95
N ASP A 77 8.48 16.15 -3.79
CA ASP A 77 8.21 15.45 -5.05
C ASP A 77 7.68 16.49 -6.04
N ASN A 78 8.36 16.66 -7.17
CA ASN A 78 7.95 17.62 -8.19
C ASN A 78 6.91 17.06 -9.17
N GLY A 79 6.46 15.81 -8.97
CA GLY A 79 5.53 15.11 -9.86
C GLY A 79 6.10 14.76 -11.24
N LYS A 80 7.38 15.05 -11.48
CA LYS A 80 8.10 14.75 -12.72
C LYS A 80 9.27 13.83 -12.40
N ASP A 81 10.47 14.38 -12.35
CA ASP A 81 11.76 13.70 -12.39
C ASP A 81 12.56 13.78 -11.08
N LEU A 82 12.02 14.37 -10.01
CA LEU A 82 12.73 14.50 -8.73
C LEU A 82 11.86 14.15 -7.53
N VAL A 83 12.39 13.24 -6.70
CA VAL A 83 11.86 12.89 -5.38
C VAL A 83 12.98 13.00 -4.35
N VAL A 84 12.69 13.65 -3.22
CA VAL A 84 13.62 13.78 -2.10
C VAL A 84 12.97 13.20 -0.84
N ALA A 85 13.66 12.26 -0.21
CA ALA A 85 13.29 11.69 1.07
C ALA A 85 14.24 12.16 2.19
N GLN A 86 13.76 12.17 3.43
CA GLN A 86 14.54 12.59 4.59
C GLN A 86 14.96 11.38 5.44
N ALA A 87 16.27 11.16 5.57
CA ALA A 87 16.85 10.20 6.49
C ALA A 87 16.90 10.76 7.93
N PRO A 88 16.83 9.88 8.95
CA PRO A 88 17.11 10.25 10.32
C PRO A 88 18.62 10.48 10.52
N GLN A 89 19.00 11.13 11.63
CA GLN A 89 20.39 11.52 11.88
C GLN A 89 21.34 10.33 12.08
N ASP A 90 20.80 9.25 12.62
CA ASP A 90 21.48 8.04 13.06
C ASP A 90 21.39 6.92 12.01
N ILE A 91 21.07 7.25 10.75
CA ILE A 91 21.03 6.26 9.68
C ILE A 91 22.41 5.60 9.51
N SER A 92 22.43 4.26 9.56
CA SER A 92 23.63 3.50 9.23
C SER A 92 23.96 3.64 7.74
N SER A 93 25.24 3.80 7.39
CA SER A 93 25.70 3.85 6.00
C SER A 93 25.27 2.62 5.19
N SER A 94 25.14 1.46 5.83
CA SER A 94 24.66 0.22 5.20
C SER A 94 23.17 0.24 4.84
N ALA A 95 22.38 1.13 5.44
CA ALA A 95 20.94 1.26 5.18
C ALA A 95 20.63 2.30 4.08
N ILE A 96 21.58 3.16 3.70
CA ILE A 96 21.37 4.23 2.71
C ILE A 96 20.92 3.66 1.36
N GLN A 97 21.72 2.75 0.80
CA GLN A 97 21.45 2.16 -0.51
C GLN A 97 20.14 1.34 -0.54
N PRO A 98 19.89 0.41 0.41
CA PRO A 98 18.59 -0.27 0.50
C PRO A 98 17.40 0.70 0.63
N THR A 99 17.57 1.79 1.37
CA THR A 99 16.52 2.80 1.56
C THR A 99 16.22 3.56 0.27
N LEU A 100 17.25 3.98 -0.46
CA LEU A 100 17.10 4.58 -1.79
C LEU A 100 16.37 3.62 -2.74
N GLU A 101 16.79 2.35 -2.79
CA GLU A 101 16.15 1.32 -3.61
C GLU A 101 14.68 1.11 -3.26
N GLN A 102 14.35 1.10 -1.96
CA GLN A 102 12.98 0.98 -1.50
C GLN A 102 12.13 2.19 -1.90
N VAL A 103 12.66 3.41 -1.74
CA VAL A 103 11.95 4.63 -2.16
C VAL A 103 11.73 4.59 -3.67
N ALA A 104 12.77 4.34 -4.45
CA ALA A 104 12.69 4.20 -5.90
C ALA A 104 11.67 3.15 -6.32
N ALA A 105 11.74 1.93 -5.77
CA ALA A 105 10.86 0.83 -6.12
C ALA A 105 9.36 1.14 -5.87
N ASN A 106 9.07 1.99 -4.89
CA ASN A 106 7.71 2.38 -4.52
C ASN A 106 7.20 3.63 -5.26
N ILE A 107 8.03 4.30 -6.08
CA ILE A 107 7.57 5.38 -6.95
C ILE A 107 6.87 4.79 -8.18
N ARG A 108 5.64 5.25 -8.42
CA ARG A 108 4.85 4.92 -9.62
C ARG A 108 5.24 5.80 -10.80
N SER A 109 5.25 5.21 -12.00
CA SER A 109 5.47 5.90 -13.29
C SER A 109 4.23 6.67 -13.75
N SER A 110 3.05 6.11 -13.46
CA SER A 110 1.76 6.67 -13.88
C SER A 110 1.59 8.12 -13.44
N GLY A 111 1.36 9.02 -14.39
CA GLY A 111 1.12 10.44 -14.11
C GLY A 111 2.38 11.31 -14.03
N ARG A 112 3.59 10.73 -14.16
CA ARG A 112 4.83 11.52 -14.24
C ARG A 112 5.14 11.93 -15.67
N GLY A 113 5.69 13.13 -15.83
CA GLY A 113 6.04 13.69 -17.13
C GLY A 113 7.36 13.18 -17.75
N GLY A 114 8.02 12.18 -17.17
CA GLY A 114 9.33 11.70 -17.59
C GLY A 114 9.52 10.18 -17.48
N LEU A 115 10.51 9.66 -18.20
CA LEU A 115 10.85 8.22 -18.25
C LEU A 115 11.78 7.79 -17.10
N SER A 116 12.39 8.73 -16.40
CA SER A 116 13.20 8.47 -15.22
C SER A 116 12.90 9.46 -14.10
N VAL A 117 13.24 9.05 -12.87
CA VAL A 117 13.12 9.86 -11.66
C VAL A 117 14.41 9.74 -10.87
N GLN A 118 14.99 10.89 -10.55
CA GLN A 118 16.07 10.99 -9.59
C GLN A 118 15.49 10.95 -8.17
N VAL A 119 15.98 10.00 -7.37
CA VAL A 119 15.61 9.82 -5.97
C VAL A 119 16.81 10.23 -5.13
N ARG A 120 16.63 11.22 -4.26
CA ARG A 120 17.67 11.71 -3.36
C ARG A 120 17.28 11.43 -1.91
N LEU A 121 18.27 11.02 -1.13
CA LEU A 121 18.13 10.90 0.32
C LEU A 121 18.90 12.06 0.96
N ARG A 122 18.18 12.90 1.70
CA ARG A 122 18.75 14.03 2.43
C ARG A 122 18.76 13.79 3.93
N GLN A 123 19.69 14.42 4.62
CA GLN A 123 19.76 14.52 6.07
C GLN A 123 19.88 15.99 6.46
N LEU A 124 19.44 16.37 7.66
CA LEU A 124 19.56 17.75 8.14
C LEU A 124 20.79 17.87 9.04
N ARG A 125 21.90 18.41 8.56
CA ARG A 125 23.07 18.63 9.43
C ARG A 125 22.80 19.82 10.36
N HIS A 126 22.86 19.58 11.67
CA HIS A 126 22.75 20.62 12.67
C HIS A 126 24.05 21.43 12.69
N LEU A 127 23.94 22.76 12.59
CA LEU A 127 25.08 23.68 12.61
C LEU A 127 25.13 24.43 13.95
N GLU A 128 24.05 25.11 14.28
CA GLU A 128 23.90 25.95 15.47
C GLU A 128 22.45 25.89 15.97
N GLU A 129 22.16 26.52 17.11
CA GLU A 129 20.81 26.61 17.68
C GLU A 129 19.84 27.19 16.63
N ASP A 130 18.76 26.46 16.33
CA ASP A 130 17.78 26.73 15.27
C ASP A 130 18.30 26.82 13.82
N VAL A 131 19.57 26.48 13.55
CA VAL A 131 20.14 26.47 12.19
C VAL A 131 20.51 25.06 11.78
N SER A 132 19.88 24.58 10.71
CA SER A 132 20.17 23.29 10.09
C SER A 132 20.25 23.42 8.58
N GLU A 133 21.13 22.64 7.96
CA GLU A 133 21.27 22.61 6.51
C GLU A 133 20.93 21.22 5.94
N PRO A 134 20.24 21.13 4.80
CA PRO A 134 20.00 19.87 4.13
C PRO A 134 21.25 19.42 3.37
N ILE A 135 21.77 18.24 3.71
CA ILE A 135 22.84 17.57 2.98
C ILE A 135 22.30 16.33 2.25
N ILE A 136 22.74 16.09 1.02
CA ILE A 136 22.40 14.87 0.29
C ILE A 136 23.40 13.78 0.69
N ILE A 137 22.90 12.68 1.24
CA ILE A 137 23.73 11.54 1.71
C ILE A 137 23.74 10.37 0.72
N GLY A 138 22.88 10.43 -0.30
CA GLY A 138 22.87 9.46 -1.38
C GLY A 138 21.83 9.81 -2.44
N GLU A 139 22.02 9.29 -3.64
CA GLU A 139 21.12 9.48 -4.76
C GLU A 139 21.12 8.26 -5.69
N MET A 140 20.02 8.08 -6.40
CA MET A 140 19.91 7.09 -7.46
C MET A 140 18.93 7.53 -8.54
N GLU A 141 19.10 7.02 -9.75
CA GLU A 141 18.12 7.18 -10.83
C GLU A 141 17.28 5.91 -10.97
N ARG A 142 15.97 6.09 -11.08
CA ARG A 142 15.04 5.03 -11.48
C ARG A 142 14.54 5.32 -12.88
N VAL A 143 14.86 4.43 -13.81
CA VAL A 143 14.25 4.42 -15.15
C VAL A 143 13.02 3.53 -15.11
N PHE A 144 11.87 4.04 -15.54
CA PHE A 144 10.66 3.24 -15.71
C PHE A 144 10.81 2.42 -17.00
N ARG A 145 10.65 1.10 -16.89
CA ARG A 145 10.59 0.18 -18.02
C ARG A 145 9.15 -0.05 -18.45
#